data_AF-A0A7C3NBB1-F1
#
_entry.id   AF-A0A7C3NBB1-F1
#
_cell.length_a   1.000
_cell.length_b   1.000
_cell.length_c   1.000
_cell.angle_alpha   90.00
_cell.angle_beta   90.00
_cell.angle_gamma   90.00
#
_symmetry.space_group_name_H-M   'P 1'
#
loop_
_entity.id
_entity.type
_entity.pdbx_description
1 polymer ?
#
loop_
_entity_poly.entity_id
_entity_poly.type
_entity_poly.pdbx_seq_one_letter_code
_entity_poly.pdbx_strand_id
1 'polypeptide(L)'
;MTNVNTRTVTREEIKEMIKGYILEEFLPGENPAELTESTPLITGGILDSLATIKLVAFIEEQFQIELQAHETMVEYLNTISDIAGLIHSKL
;
A
#
# COMPACT_ATOMS: atom_id res chain seq x y z
N MET A 1 -31.84 -8.47 3.52
CA MET A 1 -31.08 -7.33 2.97
C MET A 1 -29.75 -7.89 2.46
N THR A 2 -29.33 -7.38 1.32
CA THR A 2 -28.60 -8.04 0.22
C THR A 2 -27.15 -8.47 0.52
N ASN A 3 -26.80 -9.67 0.04
CA ASN A 3 -25.49 -10.30 -0.21
C ASN A 3 -24.26 -9.87 0.60
N VAL A 4 -23.78 -10.84 1.40
CA VAL A 4 -22.35 -11.06 1.68
C VAL A 4 -21.61 -11.29 0.36
N ASN A 5 -21.04 -10.21 -0.20
CA ASN A 5 -20.09 -10.30 -1.30
C ASN A 5 -18.73 -10.65 -0.70
N THR A 6 -18.39 -11.93 -0.64
CA THR A 6 -16.98 -12.35 -0.53
C THR A 6 -16.31 -12.09 -1.89
N ARG A 7 -16.06 -10.82 -2.22
CA ARG A 7 -15.24 -10.46 -3.38
C ARG A 7 -13.79 -10.63 -2.99
N THR A 8 -13.08 -11.53 -3.68
CA THR A 8 -11.62 -11.60 -3.65
C THR A 8 -11.07 -10.25 -4.10
N VAL A 9 -10.32 -9.55 -3.24
CA VAL A 9 -9.74 -8.25 -3.58
C VAL A 9 -8.66 -8.47 -4.63
N THR A 10 -8.77 -7.78 -5.76
CA THR A 10 -7.79 -7.89 -6.85
C THR A 10 -6.55 -7.04 -6.59
N ARG A 11 -5.42 -7.39 -7.22
CA ARG A 11 -4.18 -6.60 -7.10
C ARG A 11 -4.38 -5.14 -7.51
N GLU A 12 -5.19 -4.88 -8.53
CA GLU A 12 -5.49 -3.51 -8.98
C GLU A 12 -6.29 -2.72 -7.94
N GLU A 13 -7.30 -3.33 -7.30
CA GLU A 13 -8.03 -2.70 -6.19
C GLU A 13 -7.10 -2.37 -5.01
N ILE A 14 -6.13 -3.25 -4.70
CA ILE A 14 -5.12 -2.98 -3.67
C ILE A 14 -4.25 -1.78 -4.08
N LYS A 15 -3.75 -1.75 -5.31
CA LYS A 15 -2.92 -0.63 -5.81
C LYS A 15 -3.67 0.70 -5.71
N GLU A 16 -4.95 0.73 -6.09
CA GLU A 16 -5.77 1.95 -6.01
C GLU A 16 -5.94 2.42 -4.56
N MET A 17 -6.23 1.51 -3.63
CA MET A 17 -6.34 1.85 -2.19
C MET A 17 -5.03 2.40 -1.63
N ILE A 18 -3.90 1.74 -1.90
CA ILE A 18 -2.59 2.17 -1.44
C ILE A 18 -2.20 3.51 -2.05
N LYS A 19 -2.45 3.68 -3.35
CA LYS A 19 -2.20 4.94 -4.05
C LYS A 19 -3.01 6.10 -3.46
N GLY A 20 -4.29 5.88 -3.19
CA GLY A 20 -5.17 6.87 -2.56
C GLY A 20 -4.64 7.28 -1.19
N TYR A 21 -4.37 6.30 -0.34
CA TYR A 21 -3.82 6.54 1.00
C TYR A 21 -2.50 7.33 0.96
N ILE A 22 -1.58 7.00 0.05
CA ILE A 22 -0.30 7.71 -0.07
C ILE A 22 -0.50 9.16 -0.51
N LEU A 23 -1.40 9.42 -1.46
CA LEU A 23 -1.68 10.78 -1.93
C LEU A 23 -2.33 11.64 -0.84
N GLU A 24 -3.24 11.07 -0.07
CA GLU A 24 -3.94 11.80 0.99
C GLU A 24 -3.04 12.05 2.21
N GLU A 25 -2.27 11.06 2.64
CA GLU A 25 -1.48 11.15 3.89
C GLU A 25 -0.06 11.68 3.70
N PHE A 26 0.60 11.39 2.58
CA PHE A 26 2.03 11.68 2.40
C PHE A 26 2.33 12.69 1.28
N LEU A 27 1.46 12.81 0.27
CA LEU A 27 1.63 13.72 -0.85
C LEU A 27 0.43 14.68 -1.04
N PRO A 28 -0.03 15.40 0.00
CA PRO A 28 -1.21 16.23 -0.09
C PRO A 28 -0.98 17.41 -1.05
N GLY A 29 -1.81 17.49 -2.10
CA GLY A 29 -1.75 18.55 -3.11
C GLY A 29 -0.77 18.30 -4.25
N GLU A 30 -0.08 17.15 -4.27
CA GLU A 30 0.69 16.68 -5.42
C GLU A 30 -0.24 16.14 -6.51
N ASN A 31 0.28 16.06 -7.74
CA ASN A 31 -0.48 15.52 -8.85
C ASN A 31 -0.53 13.98 -8.78
N PRO A 32 -1.73 13.36 -8.70
CA PRO A 32 -1.89 11.90 -8.70
C PRO A 32 -1.27 11.18 -9.92
N ALA A 33 -1.05 11.90 -11.02
CA ALA A 33 -0.43 11.37 -12.22
C ALA A 33 1.08 11.09 -12.06
N GLU A 34 1.76 11.79 -11.16
CA GLU A 34 3.20 11.62 -10.92
C GLU A 34 3.50 10.37 -10.07
N LEU A 35 2.52 9.95 -9.26
CA LEU A 35 2.60 8.72 -8.49
C LEU A 35 2.20 7.51 -9.33
N THR A 36 3.19 6.80 -9.86
CA THR A 36 3.01 5.55 -10.63
C THR A 36 3.20 4.33 -9.75
N GLU A 37 2.75 3.17 -10.24
CA GLU A 37 2.88 1.91 -9.50
C GLU A 37 4.34 1.42 -9.32
N SER A 38 5.26 1.96 -10.11
CA SER A 38 6.69 1.68 -10.09
C SER A 38 7.50 2.81 -9.46
N THR A 39 6.83 3.86 -8.98
CA THR A 39 7.50 5.00 -8.33
C THR A 39 8.15 4.52 -7.05
N PRO A 40 9.46 4.78 -6.84
CA PRO A 40 10.13 4.43 -5.60
C PRO A 40 9.64 5.31 -4.45
N LEU A 41 8.94 4.72 -3.49
CA LEU A 41 8.34 5.37 -2.34
C LEU A 41 9.37 5.62 -1.24
N ILE A 42 10.11 4.58 -0.83
CA ILE A 42 11.09 4.69 0.26
C ILE A 42 12.40 5.27 -0.27
N THR A 43 12.96 4.69 -1.33
CA THR A 43 14.22 5.19 -1.90
C THR A 43 14.06 6.53 -2.61
N GLY A 44 12.84 6.87 -3.04
CA GLY A 44 12.52 8.20 -3.58
C GLY A 44 12.23 9.26 -2.50
N GLY A 45 12.18 8.86 -1.23
CA GLY A 45 11.98 9.78 -0.10
C GLY A 45 10.53 10.22 0.15
N ILE A 46 9.55 9.58 -0.49
CA ILE A 46 8.11 9.80 -0.24
C ILE A 46 7.72 9.19 1.11
N LEU A 47 8.24 7.99 1.41
CA LEU A 47 8.06 7.31 2.67
C LEU A 47 9.35 7.37 3.49
N ASP A 48 9.28 8.01 4.66
CA ASP A 48 10.29 7.89 5.70
C ASP A 48 10.00 6.70 6.64
N SER A 49 10.87 6.48 7.63
CA SER A 49 10.70 5.37 8.58
C SER A 49 9.39 5.42 9.36
N LEU A 50 8.82 6.60 9.63
CA LEU A 50 7.57 6.75 10.36
C LEU A 50 6.36 6.54 9.43
N ALA A 51 6.44 7.04 8.21
CA ALA A 51 5.45 6.85 7.16
C ALA A 51 5.32 5.36 6.79
N THR A 52 6.43 4.62 6.72
CA THR A 52 6.39 3.16 6.51
C THR A 52 5.60 2.45 7.62
N ILE A 53 5.81 2.82 8.89
CA ILE A 53 5.07 2.21 10.02
C ILE A 53 3.57 2.51 9.91
N LYS A 54 3.20 3.75 9.56
CA LYS A 54 1.79 4.13 9.34
C LYS A 54 1.15 3.35 8.19
N LEU A 55 1.87 3.22 7.07
CA LEU A 55 1.41 2.45 5.92
C LEU A 55 1.20 0.98 6.28
N VAL A 56 2.14 0.37 7.03
CA VAL A 56 2.01 -1.01 7.52
C VAL A 56 0.76 -1.16 8.38
N ALA A 57 0.56 -0.29 9.37
CA ALA A 57 -0.62 -0.32 10.23
C ALA A 57 -1.91 -0.18 9.42
N PHE A 58 -1.96 0.73 8.44
CA PHE A 58 -3.09 0.88 7.54
C PHE A 58 -3.37 -0.42 6.77
N ILE A 59 -2.34 -1.05 6.20
CA ILE A 59 -2.48 -2.31 5.44
C ILE A 59 -3.03 -3.42 6.33
N GLU A 60 -2.46 -3.61 7.52
CA GLU A 60 -2.88 -4.64 8.45
C GLU A 60 -4.35 -4.45 8.87
N GLU A 61 -4.76 -3.21 9.15
CA GLU A 61 -6.14 -2.88 9.48
C GLU A 61 -7.11 -3.04 8.31
N GLN A 62 -6.75 -2.57 7.11
CA GLN A 62 -7.64 -2.64 5.94
C GLN A 62 -7.84 -4.06 5.41
N PHE A 63 -6.77 -4.85 5.37
CA PHE A 63 -6.78 -6.19 4.77
C PHE A 63 -6.86 -7.32 5.79
N GLN A 64 -6.82 -7.00 7.09
CA GLN A 64 -6.84 -7.98 8.19
C GLN A 64 -5.71 -9.01 8.07
N ILE A 65 -4.53 -8.56 7.68
CA ILE A 65 -3.30 -9.37 7.53
C ILE A 65 -2.23 -8.92 8.53
N GLU A 66 -1.20 -9.75 8.72
CA GLU A 66 -0.03 -9.41 9.53
C GLU A 66 1.23 -9.33 8.64
N LEU A 67 1.97 -8.23 8.74
CA LEU A 67 3.23 -8.01 8.06
C LEU A 67 4.39 -8.24 9.04
N GLN A 68 5.32 -9.12 8.67
CA GLN A 68 6.51 -9.38 9.46
C GLN A 68 7.53 -8.26 9.26
N ALA A 69 8.39 -8.03 10.26
CA ALA A 69 9.37 -6.93 10.23
C ALA A 69 10.35 -6.96 9.02
N HIS A 70 10.61 -8.13 8.45
CA HIS A 70 11.44 -8.26 7.24
C HIS A 70 10.66 -7.91 5.96
N GLU A 71 9.33 -8.09 5.97
CA GLU A 71 8.43 -7.72 4.87
C GLU A 71 8.12 -6.22 4.86
N THR A 72 8.44 -5.50 5.94
CA THR A 72 8.33 -4.03 6.01
C THR A 72 9.58 -3.30 5.53
N MET A 73 10.52 -4.02 4.92
CA MET A 73 11.75 -3.44 4.39
C MET A 73 11.55 -2.87 2.98
N VAL A 74 12.51 -2.03 2.57
CA VAL A 74 12.53 -1.44 1.23
C VAL A 74 12.40 -2.48 0.11
N GLU A 75 12.90 -3.69 0.29
CA GLU A 75 12.80 -4.76 -0.72
C GLU A 75 11.35 -5.15 -1.06
N TYR A 76 10.40 -4.90 -0.16
CA TYR A 76 8.99 -5.29 -0.31
C TYR A 76 8.01 -4.11 -0.31
N LEU A 77 8.41 -2.95 0.21
CA LEU A 77 7.56 -1.76 0.31
C LEU A 77 8.04 -0.56 -0.52
N ASN A 78 9.04 -0.73 -1.40
CA ASN A 78 9.56 0.41 -2.17
C ASN A 78 8.61 0.87 -3.28
N THR A 79 7.72 0.05 -3.81
CA THR A 79 6.77 0.49 -4.85
C THR A 79 5.35 0.01 -4.53
N ILE A 80 4.35 0.69 -5.09
CA ILE A 80 2.94 0.28 -4.95
C ILE A 80 2.73 -1.13 -5.52
N SER A 81 3.45 -1.48 -6.59
CA SER A 81 3.43 -2.83 -7.17
C SER A 81 3.93 -3.91 -6.21
N ASP A 82 5.01 -3.62 -5.48
CA ASP A 82 5.59 -4.55 -4.51
C ASP A 82 4.64 -4.74 -3.33
N ILE A 83 4.11 -3.63 -2.79
CA ILE A 83 3.13 -3.62 -1.69
C ILE A 83 1.90 -4.43 -2.08
N ALA A 84 1.32 -4.16 -3.25
CA ALA A 84 0.14 -4.86 -3.72
C ALA A 84 0.41 -6.36 -3.95
N GLY A 85 1.62 -6.71 -4.39
CA GLY A 85 2.06 -8.10 -4.53
C GLY A 85 2.17 -8.83 -3.19
N LEU A 86 2.75 -8.16 -2.19
CA LEU A 86 2.89 -8.68 -0.83
C LEU A 86 1.51 -8.92 -0.18
N ILE A 87 0.62 -7.94 -0.24
CA ILE A 87 -0.74 -8.03 0.32
C ILE A 87 -1.52 -9.16 -0.37
N HIS A 88 -1.51 -9.19 -1.70
CA HIS A 88 -2.21 -10.25 -2.45
C HIS A 88 -1.64 -11.65 -2.17
N SER A 89 -0.37 -11.78 -1.77
CA SER A 89 0.19 -13.08 -1.37
C SER A 89 -0.29 -13.56 0.00
N LYS A 90 -0.90 -12.68 0.81
CA LYS A 90 -1.38 -12.97 2.18
C LYS A 90 -2.90 -13.12 2.27
N LEU A 91 -3.64 -12.62 1.28
CA LEU A 91 -5.10 -12.80 1.12
C LEU A 91 -5.44 -14.20 0.60
#